data_AF-A0A0S2F7J7-F1
#
_entry.id   AF-A0A0S2F7J7-F1
#
_cell.length_a   1.000
_cell.length_b   1.000
_cell.length_c   1.000
_cell.angle_alpha   90.00
_cell.angle_beta   90.00
_cell.angle_gamma   90.00
#
_symmetry.space_group_name_H-M   'P 1'
#
loop_
_entity.id
_entity.type
_entity.pdbx_description
1 polymer ?
#
loop_
_entity_poly.entity_id
_entity_poly.type
_entity_poly.pdbx_seq_one_letter_code
_entity_poly.pdbx_strand_id
1 'polypeptide(L)'
;MTDHRTPFVPPQAATLLKSGRKIEAIKLVLDANPGLGLREAKDAVERYERQPADAMHAPPMPAEAEATPHGFPAQAEQALRSGNKIKAIKLVLDANPGLGLREAKDMVERYEGQRAHATHAPPMPAEAEATPHGFPAQAELALRSGNKIEAVKIVRALYKLDLHEALARVDAHLLGQHTDASTTGVGAGRADLPADVAMALLRGDRVGALELLEKTHGLANAEAIRRVLDHERQRSKRGLSGRVDGTVRPGDSNAGMLWWALLIAVAAVTLWYLVFRN
;
A
#
# COMPACT_ATOMS: atom_id res chain seq x y z
N MET A 1 -35.80 -10.44 -32.08
CA MET A 1 -35.06 -9.20 -31.77
C MET A 1 -36.11 -8.18 -31.35
N THR A 2 -36.32 -7.99 -30.05
CA THR A 2 -37.24 -6.95 -29.56
C THR A 2 -36.45 -5.66 -29.51
N ASP A 3 -36.79 -4.72 -30.40
CA ASP A 3 -36.22 -3.38 -30.38
C ASP A 3 -36.48 -2.75 -29.00
N HIS A 4 -35.42 -2.56 -28.22
CA HIS A 4 -35.47 -1.86 -26.94
C HIS A 4 -35.61 -0.36 -27.20
N ARG A 5 -36.76 0.06 -27.75
CA ARG A 5 -37.09 1.48 -27.84
C ARG A 5 -37.16 2.01 -26.42
N THR A 6 -36.31 2.98 -26.10
CA THR A 6 -36.30 3.65 -24.80
C THR A 6 -37.71 4.19 -24.53
N PRO A 7 -38.44 3.68 -23.52
CA PRO A 7 -39.82 4.08 -23.28
C PRO A 7 -39.85 5.54 -22.85
N PHE A 8 -40.75 6.32 -23.43
CA PHE A 8 -40.89 7.72 -23.07
C PHE A 8 -41.55 7.83 -21.69
N VAL A 9 -40.86 8.40 -20.70
CA VAL A 9 -41.43 8.63 -19.37
C VAL A 9 -41.95 10.07 -19.30
N PRO A 10 -43.27 10.30 -19.23
CA PRO A 10 -43.82 11.64 -19.15
C PRO A 10 -43.44 12.32 -17.81
N PRO A 11 -43.28 13.65 -17.77
CA PRO A 11 -42.88 14.38 -16.56
C PRO A 11 -43.90 14.25 -15.41
N GLN A 12 -45.16 13.97 -15.75
CA GLN A 12 -46.20 13.66 -14.76
C GLN A 12 -45.90 12.35 -14.02
N ALA A 13 -45.43 11.30 -14.72
CA ALA A 13 -45.02 10.05 -14.09
C ALA A 13 -43.82 10.26 -13.15
N ALA A 14 -42.87 11.12 -13.52
CA ALA A 14 -41.75 11.50 -12.65
C ALA A 14 -42.21 12.14 -11.33
N THR A 15 -43.23 13.01 -11.40
CA THR A 15 -43.81 13.66 -10.22
C THR A 15 -44.53 12.66 -9.32
N LEU A 16 -45.24 11.70 -9.93
CA LEU A 16 -45.90 10.62 -9.19
C LEU A 16 -44.90 9.71 -8.47
N LEU A 17 -43.75 9.41 -9.11
CA LEU A 17 -42.67 8.64 -8.49
C LEU A 17 -42.10 9.34 -7.26
N LYS A 18 -41.89 10.66 -7.31
CA LYS A 18 -41.47 11.46 -6.15
C LYS A 18 -42.48 11.40 -5.00
N SER A 19 -43.77 11.26 -5.31
CA SER A 19 -44.84 11.10 -4.31
C SER A 19 -45.07 9.65 -3.87
N GLY A 20 -44.24 8.69 -4.28
CA GLY A 20 -44.38 7.26 -3.94
C GLY A 20 -45.50 6.52 -4.68
N ARG A 21 -46.16 7.15 -5.65
CA ARG A 21 -47.29 6.59 -6.41
C ARG A 21 -46.83 5.83 -7.65
N LYS A 22 -46.07 4.75 -7.43
CA LYS A 22 -45.40 3.98 -8.50
C LYS A 22 -46.38 3.32 -9.48
N ILE A 23 -47.53 2.86 -9.00
CA ILE A 23 -48.55 2.22 -9.85
C ILE A 23 -49.15 3.22 -10.84
N GLU A 24 -49.46 4.43 -10.38
CA GLU A 24 -50.00 5.50 -11.24
C GLU A 24 -48.96 5.97 -12.26
N ALA A 25 -47.68 6.02 -11.88
CA ALA A 25 -46.58 6.33 -12.78
C ALA A 25 -46.44 5.30 -13.91
N ILE A 26 -46.54 3.99 -13.60
CA ILE A 26 -46.49 2.91 -14.60
C ILE A 26 -47.67 3.02 -15.58
N LYS A 27 -48.88 3.35 -15.08
CA LYS A 27 -50.04 3.58 -15.95
C LYS A 27 -49.80 4.72 -16.93
N LEU A 28 -49.27 5.85 -16.47
CA LEU A 28 -48.96 6.98 -17.36
C LEU A 28 -47.89 6.64 -18.41
N VAL A 29 -46.90 5.80 -18.07
CA VAL A 29 -45.90 5.34 -19.05
C VAL A 29 -46.55 4.41 -20.08
N LEU A 30 -47.49 3.56 -19.67
CA LEU A 30 -48.24 2.69 -20.58
C LEU A 30 -49.14 3.51 -21.52
N ASP A 31 -49.86 4.49 -20.98
CA ASP A 31 -50.76 5.37 -21.76
C ASP A 31 -49.98 6.24 -22.75
N ALA A 32 -48.78 6.70 -22.36
CA ALA A 32 -47.91 7.50 -23.23
C ALA A 32 -47.16 6.68 -24.29
N ASN A 33 -47.08 5.35 -24.15
CA ASN A 33 -46.38 4.47 -25.08
C ASN A 33 -47.31 3.34 -25.55
N PRO A 34 -48.15 3.56 -26.57
CA PRO A 34 -49.04 2.54 -27.09
C PRO A 34 -48.23 1.35 -27.65
N GLY A 35 -48.55 0.14 -27.20
CA GLY A 35 -47.86 -1.09 -27.57
C GLY A 35 -46.74 -1.52 -26.61
N LEU A 36 -46.46 -0.73 -25.57
CA LEU A 36 -45.50 -1.08 -24.54
C LEU A 36 -46.04 -2.16 -23.61
N GLY A 37 -45.22 -3.15 -23.26
CA GLY A 37 -45.60 -4.18 -22.28
C GLY A 37 -45.56 -3.66 -20.84
N LEU A 38 -46.35 -4.24 -19.94
CA LEU A 38 -46.34 -3.90 -18.50
C LEU A 38 -44.93 -4.05 -17.87
N ARG A 39 -44.17 -5.06 -18.34
CA ARG A 39 -42.78 -5.29 -17.93
C ARG A 39 -41.87 -4.14 -18.33
N GLU A 40 -41.99 -3.66 -19.56
CA GLU A 40 -41.20 -2.55 -20.09
C GLU A 40 -41.57 -1.23 -19.41
N ALA A 41 -42.86 -1.01 -19.12
CA ALA A 41 -43.34 0.14 -18.36
C ALA A 41 -42.72 0.17 -16.95
N LYS A 42 -42.70 -0.98 -16.27
CA LYS A 42 -42.06 -1.13 -14.97
C LYS A 42 -40.56 -0.86 -15.04
N ASP A 43 -39.87 -1.44 -16.03
CA ASP A 43 -38.43 -1.26 -16.20
C ASP A 43 -38.07 0.20 -16.51
N ALA A 44 -38.89 0.91 -17.28
CA ALA A 44 -38.72 2.35 -17.55
C ALA A 44 -38.84 3.19 -16.28
N VAL A 45 -39.86 2.90 -15.46
CA VAL A 45 -40.11 3.58 -14.19
C VAL A 45 -38.98 3.32 -13.19
N GLU A 46 -38.51 2.07 -13.08
CA GLU A 46 -37.40 1.72 -12.19
C GLU A 46 -36.07 2.35 -12.62
N ARG A 47 -35.82 2.45 -13.93
CA ARG A 47 -34.66 3.19 -14.44
C ARG A 47 -34.75 4.66 -14.09
N TYR A 48 -35.93 5.26 -14.22
CA TYR A 48 -36.17 6.66 -13.86
C TYR A 48 -36.02 6.92 -12.35
N GLU A 49 -36.46 5.98 -11.51
CA GLU A 49 -36.28 6.04 -10.05
C GLU A 49 -34.80 5.94 -9.65
N ARG A 50 -34.01 5.12 -10.35
CA ARG A 50 -32.56 5.00 -10.14
C ARG A 50 -31.76 6.16 -10.72
N GLN A 51 -32.34 6.92 -11.64
CA GLN A 51 -31.71 8.01 -12.36
C GLN A 51 -32.47 9.32 -12.03
N PRO A 52 -32.30 9.87 -10.81
CA PRO A 52 -33.01 11.08 -10.40
C PRO A 52 -32.71 12.20 -11.39
N ALA A 53 -33.77 12.91 -11.80
CA ALA A 53 -33.78 13.99 -12.78
C ALA A 53 -32.93 15.24 -12.41
N ASP A 54 -32.07 15.17 -11.40
CA ASP A 54 -31.01 16.16 -11.16
C ASP A 54 -29.94 16.17 -12.26
N ALA A 55 -29.96 15.20 -13.19
CA ALA A 55 -29.16 15.22 -14.41
C ALA A 55 -29.78 16.03 -15.58
N MET A 56 -31.01 16.54 -15.45
CA MET A 56 -31.75 17.17 -16.57
C MET A 56 -32.02 18.67 -16.39
N HIS A 57 -31.57 19.29 -15.29
CA HIS A 57 -31.68 20.73 -15.05
C HIS A 57 -30.32 21.44 -14.92
N ALA A 58 -29.27 20.90 -15.55
CA ALA A 58 -28.05 21.66 -15.81
C ALA A 58 -28.23 22.44 -17.13
N PRO A 59 -28.11 23.79 -17.13
CA PRO A 59 -28.21 24.59 -18.34
C PRO A 59 -27.09 24.23 -19.33
N PRO A 60 -27.28 24.52 -20.64
CA PRO A 60 -26.33 24.15 -21.68
C PRO A 60 -24.99 24.86 -21.48
N MET A 61 -23.92 24.11 -21.77
CA MET A 61 -22.49 24.44 -21.77
C MET A 61 -22.08 25.90 -22.03
N PRO A 62 -20.86 26.27 -21.60
CA PRO A 62 -19.69 26.16 -22.49
C PRO A 62 -18.74 25.08 -21.94
N ALA A 63 -18.32 24.08 -22.72
CA ALA A 63 -17.37 24.23 -23.81
C ALA A 63 -16.08 24.94 -23.36
N GLU A 64 -15.51 24.51 -22.24
CA GLU A 64 -14.07 24.65 -21.99
C GLU A 64 -13.57 23.38 -21.33
N ALA A 65 -13.03 22.53 -22.19
CA ALA A 65 -12.21 21.40 -21.82
C ALA A 65 -10.94 21.93 -21.16
N GLU A 66 -10.99 22.23 -19.86
CA GLU A 66 -9.81 22.09 -19.03
C GLU A 66 -9.60 20.60 -18.78
N ALA A 67 -9.02 19.96 -19.80
CA ALA A 67 -8.41 18.66 -19.67
C ALA A 67 -7.30 18.77 -18.62
N THR A 68 -7.67 18.58 -17.36
CA THR A 68 -6.70 18.24 -16.31
C THR A 68 -5.89 17.03 -16.79
N PRO A 69 -4.58 16.94 -16.52
CA PRO A 69 -3.65 16.15 -17.34
C PRO A 69 -3.78 14.61 -17.28
N HIS A 70 -4.84 14.05 -16.68
CA HIS A 70 -4.89 12.63 -16.31
C HIS A 70 -6.27 11.96 -16.45
N GLY A 71 -7.13 12.38 -17.39
CA GLY A 71 -8.39 11.67 -17.67
C GLY A 71 -9.36 11.58 -16.48
N PHE A 72 -9.14 12.40 -15.44
CA PHE A 72 -9.94 12.44 -14.23
C PHE A 72 -10.94 13.61 -14.35
N PRO A 73 -12.25 13.37 -14.35
CA PRO A 73 -13.21 14.45 -14.55
C PRO A 73 -13.20 15.42 -13.37
N ALA A 74 -13.23 16.73 -13.64
CA ALA A 74 -13.25 17.79 -12.61
C ALA A 74 -14.42 17.63 -11.62
N GLN A 75 -15.55 17.08 -12.08
CA GLN A 75 -16.71 16.75 -11.24
C GLN A 75 -16.38 15.65 -10.22
N ALA A 76 -15.59 14.64 -10.60
CA ALA A 76 -15.14 13.60 -9.66
C ALA A 76 -14.19 14.17 -8.62
N GLU A 77 -13.37 15.16 -8.99
CA GLU A 77 -12.50 15.85 -8.02
C GLU A 77 -13.34 16.63 -6.99
N GLN A 78 -14.37 17.36 -7.41
CA GLN A 78 -15.29 18.05 -6.50
C GLN A 78 -16.02 17.06 -5.58
N ALA A 79 -16.43 15.90 -6.10
CA ALA A 79 -17.01 14.83 -5.31
C ALA A 79 -16.01 14.28 -4.27
N LEU A 80 -14.73 14.17 -4.61
CA LEU A 80 -13.69 13.80 -3.65
C LEU A 80 -13.46 14.89 -2.60
N ARG A 81 -13.43 16.17 -2.99
CA ARG A 81 -13.29 17.31 -2.05
C ARG A 81 -14.41 17.36 -1.02
N SER A 82 -15.62 16.98 -1.42
CA SER A 82 -16.78 16.90 -0.53
C SER A 82 -16.86 15.61 0.29
N GLY A 83 -15.85 14.73 0.21
CA GLY A 83 -15.81 13.45 0.94
C GLY A 83 -16.68 12.34 0.32
N ASN A 84 -17.26 12.57 -0.85
CA ASN A 84 -18.20 11.65 -1.50
C ASN A 84 -17.49 10.70 -2.49
N LYS A 85 -16.70 9.76 -1.96
CA LYS A 85 -15.90 8.82 -2.77
C LYS A 85 -16.74 8.00 -3.77
N ILE A 86 -17.94 7.56 -3.37
CA ILE A 86 -18.84 6.77 -4.24
C ILE A 86 -19.29 7.60 -5.45
N LYS A 87 -19.60 8.89 -5.26
CA LYS A 87 -19.98 9.78 -6.36
C LYS A 87 -18.81 10.02 -7.30
N ALA A 88 -17.59 10.16 -6.76
CA ALA A 88 -16.39 10.31 -7.57
C ALA A 88 -16.13 9.09 -8.48
N ILE A 89 -16.25 7.87 -7.95
CA ILE A 89 -16.08 6.63 -8.72
C ILE A 89 -17.12 6.55 -9.86
N LYS A 90 -18.38 6.90 -9.59
CA LYS A 90 -19.42 6.94 -10.62
C LYS A 90 -19.08 7.93 -11.72
N LEU A 91 -18.67 9.14 -11.37
CA LEU A 91 -18.29 10.17 -12.34
C LEU A 91 -17.08 9.76 -13.19
N VAL A 92 -16.11 9.04 -12.62
CA VAL A 92 -14.97 8.47 -13.37
C VAL A 92 -15.43 7.38 -14.35
N LEU A 93 -16.38 6.55 -13.95
CA LEU A 93 -16.96 5.49 -14.77
C LEU A 93 -17.81 6.06 -15.91
N ASP A 94 -18.60 7.10 -15.63
CA ASP A 94 -19.44 7.79 -16.62
C ASP A 94 -18.59 8.52 -17.66
N ALA A 95 -17.45 9.09 -17.24
CA ALA A 95 -16.50 9.73 -18.14
C ALA A 95 -15.66 8.74 -18.97
N ASN A 96 -15.52 7.49 -18.52
CA ASN A 96 -14.72 6.45 -19.17
C ASN A 96 -15.55 5.17 -19.40
N PRO A 97 -16.41 5.14 -20.43
CA PRO A 97 -17.22 3.97 -20.76
C PRO A 97 -16.30 2.84 -21.25
N GLY A 98 -16.03 1.87 -20.38
CA GLY A 98 -15.12 0.74 -20.64
C GLY A 98 -14.19 0.44 -19.46
N LEU A 99 -14.05 1.37 -18.52
CA LEU A 99 -13.31 1.18 -17.29
C LEU A 99 -14.07 0.25 -16.34
N GLY A 100 -13.39 -0.70 -15.71
CA GLY A 100 -13.98 -1.55 -14.68
C GLY A 100 -14.19 -0.78 -13.37
N LEU A 101 -15.15 -1.21 -12.54
CA LEU A 101 -15.38 -0.60 -11.21
C LEU A 101 -14.11 -0.59 -10.34
N ARG A 102 -13.29 -1.63 -10.46
CA ARG A 102 -11.99 -1.76 -9.79
C ARG A 102 -11.01 -0.69 -10.26
N GLU A 103 -10.87 -0.52 -11.57
CA GLU A 103 -9.96 0.47 -12.16
C GLU A 103 -10.41 1.90 -11.82
N ALA A 104 -11.72 2.16 -11.79
CA ALA A 104 -12.27 3.46 -11.41
C ALA A 104 -11.98 3.79 -9.94
N LYS A 105 -12.05 2.78 -9.06
CA LYS A 105 -11.65 2.91 -7.65
C LYS A 105 -10.14 3.19 -7.55
N ASP A 106 -9.31 2.41 -8.23
CA ASP A 106 -7.85 2.56 -8.18
C ASP A 106 -7.42 3.94 -8.71
N MET A 107 -8.09 4.47 -9.75
CA MET A 107 -7.89 5.85 -10.23
C MET A 107 -8.21 6.89 -9.16
N VAL A 108 -9.36 6.75 -8.48
CA VAL A 108 -9.79 7.66 -7.42
C VAL A 108 -8.81 7.66 -6.24
N GLU A 109 -8.36 6.48 -5.80
CA GLU A 109 -7.40 6.34 -4.69
C GLU A 109 -6.03 6.93 -5.05
N ARG A 110 -5.55 6.72 -6.28
CA ARG A 110 -4.31 7.34 -6.77
C ARG A 110 -4.42 8.86 -6.80
N TYR A 111 -5.57 9.38 -7.25
CA TYR A 111 -5.80 10.82 -7.32
C TYR A 111 -5.92 11.45 -5.92
N GLU A 112 -6.55 10.75 -4.97
CA GLU A 112 -6.59 11.15 -3.55
C GLU A 112 -5.19 11.17 -2.93
N GLY A 113 -4.38 10.13 -3.16
CA GLY A 113 -3.00 10.05 -2.69
C GLY A 113 -2.10 11.13 -3.31
N GLN A 114 -2.21 11.38 -4.62
CA GLN A 114 -1.48 12.45 -5.30
C GLN A 114 -1.88 13.84 -4.78
N ARG A 115 -3.16 14.07 -4.50
CA ARG A 115 -3.61 15.35 -3.90
C ARG A 115 -3.16 15.50 -2.46
N ALA A 116 -3.16 14.45 -1.66
CA ALA A 116 -2.59 14.48 -0.32
C ALA A 116 -1.11 14.87 -0.37
N HIS A 117 -0.35 14.32 -1.32
CA HIS A 117 1.04 14.70 -1.56
C HIS A 117 1.20 16.12 -2.16
N ALA A 118 0.30 16.57 -3.03
CA ALA A 118 0.36 17.89 -3.66
C ALA A 118 -0.09 19.04 -2.73
N THR A 119 -1.02 18.78 -1.80
CA THR A 119 -1.31 19.71 -0.69
C THR A 119 -0.20 19.70 0.37
N HIS A 120 0.69 18.70 0.35
CA HIS A 120 1.96 18.67 1.06
C HIS A 120 3.17 19.04 0.19
N ALA A 121 2.94 19.65 -0.99
CA ALA A 121 4.03 20.19 -1.80
C ALA A 121 4.79 21.23 -0.96
N PRO A 122 6.12 21.08 -0.76
CA PRO A 122 6.87 21.97 0.12
C PRO A 122 6.80 23.39 -0.45
N PRO A 123 6.38 24.40 0.36
CA PRO A 123 6.51 25.78 -0.04
C PRO A 123 7.99 26.10 -0.25
N MET A 124 8.28 26.84 -1.31
CA MET A 124 9.60 27.43 -1.57
C MET A 124 10.08 28.24 -0.34
N PRO A 125 11.41 28.38 -0.15
CA PRO A 125 12.00 28.78 1.12
C PRO A 125 11.91 30.30 1.30
N ALA A 126 10.84 30.75 1.93
CA ALA A 126 10.80 32.07 2.54
C ALA A 126 10.14 31.90 3.92
N GLU A 127 10.84 32.39 4.93
CA GLU A 127 10.38 32.55 6.32
C GLU A 127 10.35 31.27 7.17
N ALA A 128 11.48 31.12 7.85
CA ALA A 128 11.66 30.30 9.05
C ALA A 128 10.72 30.78 10.17
N GLU A 129 9.52 30.22 10.20
CA GLU A 129 8.77 30.10 11.44
C GLU A 129 8.83 28.64 11.90
N ALA A 130 9.51 28.46 13.03
CA ALA A 130 9.75 27.23 13.77
C ALA A 130 8.61 26.20 13.70
N THR A 131 8.64 25.33 12.69
CA THR A 131 8.08 23.99 12.88
C THR A 131 9.13 23.17 13.66
N PRO A 132 8.73 22.31 14.60
CA PRO A 132 9.65 21.37 15.20
C PRO A 132 10.02 20.34 14.12
N HIS A 133 10.99 20.66 13.27
CA HIS A 133 11.47 19.79 12.20
C HIS A 133 12.33 18.61 12.75
N GLY A 134 12.35 18.39 14.07
CA GLY A 134 13.12 17.35 14.74
C GLY A 134 12.25 16.19 15.24
N PHE A 135 12.80 14.99 15.29
CA PHE A 135 12.13 13.90 15.99
C PHE A 135 11.97 14.30 17.48
N PRO A 136 10.79 14.08 18.09
CA PRO A 136 10.57 14.60 19.43
C PRO A 136 11.49 13.90 20.43
N ALA A 137 12.24 14.68 21.22
CA ALA A 137 13.21 14.15 22.19
C ALA A 137 12.60 13.13 23.17
N GLN A 138 11.32 13.32 23.52
CA GLN A 138 10.56 12.38 24.36
C GLN A 138 10.30 11.03 23.65
N ALA A 139 10.04 11.05 22.35
CA ALA A 139 9.90 9.83 21.57
C ALA A 139 11.24 9.13 21.37
N GLU A 140 12.33 9.89 21.25
CA GLU A 140 13.70 9.37 21.20
C GLU A 140 14.08 8.61 22.48
N LEU A 141 13.79 9.21 23.64
CA LEU A 141 13.96 8.56 24.95
C LEU A 141 13.15 7.26 25.05
N ALA A 142 11.89 7.27 24.57
CA ALA A 142 11.05 6.09 24.54
C ALA A 142 11.60 5.00 23.59
N LEU A 143 12.19 5.38 22.45
CA LEU A 143 12.87 4.41 21.57
C LEU A 143 14.12 3.82 22.24
N ARG A 144 14.92 4.64 22.94
CA ARG A 144 16.10 4.19 23.68
C ARG A 144 15.76 3.24 24.82
N SER A 145 14.61 3.42 25.46
CA SER A 145 14.11 2.49 26.50
C SER A 145 13.44 1.24 25.92
N GLY A 146 13.33 1.09 24.59
CA GLY A 146 12.69 -0.04 23.92
C GLY A 146 11.17 0.10 23.75
N ASN A 147 10.58 1.24 24.14
CA ASN A 147 9.14 1.50 24.10
C ASN A 147 8.71 2.16 22.78
N LYS A 148 8.74 1.40 21.68
CA LYS A 148 8.34 1.88 20.35
C LYS A 148 6.91 2.43 20.29
N ILE A 149 5.99 1.81 21.04
CA ILE A 149 4.57 2.22 21.05
C ILE A 149 4.40 3.62 21.66
N GLU A 150 5.14 3.94 22.72
CA GLU A 150 5.11 5.27 23.34
C GLU A 150 5.69 6.33 22.42
N ALA A 151 6.78 6.02 21.71
CA ALA A 151 7.35 6.89 20.70
C ALA A 151 6.33 7.23 19.59
N VAL A 152 5.60 6.23 19.08
CA VAL A 152 4.54 6.42 18.08
C VAL A 152 3.41 7.29 18.64
N LYS A 153 2.99 7.07 19.90
CA LYS A 153 1.95 7.89 20.55
C LYS A 153 2.38 9.36 20.66
N ILE A 154 3.62 9.61 21.06
CA ILE A 154 4.17 10.96 21.20
C ILE A 154 4.22 11.67 19.84
N VAL A 155 4.74 10.99 18.81
CA VAL A 155 4.79 11.50 17.43
C VAL A 155 3.38 11.81 16.91
N ARG A 156 2.43 10.89 17.14
CA ARG A 156 1.03 11.08 16.74
C ARG A 156 0.39 12.29 17.44
N ALA A 157 0.61 12.44 18.74
CA ALA A 157 0.02 13.53 19.53
C ALA A 157 0.60 14.90 19.13
N LEU A 158 1.90 14.96 18.86
CA LEU A 158 2.60 16.21 18.58
C LEU A 158 2.35 16.70 17.15
N TYR A 159 2.34 15.78 16.17
CA TYR A 159 2.17 16.12 14.76
C TYR A 159 0.75 15.90 14.23
N LYS A 160 -0.18 15.41 15.07
CA LYS A 160 -1.55 15.04 14.68
C LYS A 160 -1.61 14.10 13.47
N LEU A 161 -0.62 13.23 13.34
CA LEU A 161 -0.50 12.26 12.25
C LEU A 161 -1.48 11.10 12.45
N ASP A 162 -1.73 10.36 11.38
CA ASP A 162 -2.38 9.06 11.51
C ASP A 162 -1.41 8.00 12.08
N LEU A 163 -1.92 6.81 12.41
CA LEU A 163 -1.09 5.75 12.98
C LEU A 163 0.00 5.27 12.01
N HIS A 164 -0.31 5.23 10.71
CA HIS A 164 0.58 4.69 9.69
C HIS A 164 1.73 5.66 9.41
N GLU A 165 1.44 6.94 9.30
CA GLU A 165 2.40 8.02 9.07
C GLU A 165 3.26 8.27 10.32
N ALA A 166 2.69 8.18 11.52
CA ALA A 166 3.46 8.19 12.76
C ALA A 166 4.41 6.99 12.85
N LEU A 167 3.95 5.79 12.47
CA LEU A 167 4.78 4.58 12.43
C LEU A 167 5.89 4.70 11.38
N ALA A 168 5.55 5.14 10.16
CA ALA A 168 6.51 5.35 9.07
C ALA A 168 7.60 6.35 9.47
N ARG A 169 7.24 7.41 10.20
CA ARG A 169 8.20 8.40 10.72
C ARG A 169 9.11 7.84 11.80
N VAL A 170 8.59 7.00 12.70
CA VAL A 170 9.39 6.29 13.71
C VAL A 170 10.31 5.26 13.06
N ASP A 171 9.83 4.52 12.07
CA ASP A 171 10.62 3.54 11.32
C ASP A 171 11.70 4.23 10.49
N ALA A 172 11.37 5.34 9.83
CA ALA A 172 12.34 6.18 9.12
C ALA A 172 13.39 6.77 10.07
N HIS A 173 13.04 7.09 11.32
CA HIS A 173 14.01 7.55 12.32
C HIS A 173 14.92 6.41 12.83
N LEU A 174 14.39 5.19 12.99
CA LEU A 174 15.21 4.02 13.32
C LEU A 174 16.16 3.66 12.16
N LEU A 175 15.66 3.64 10.93
CA LEU A 175 16.45 3.46 9.70
C LEU A 175 17.47 4.59 9.51
N GLY A 176 17.07 5.83 9.81
CA GLY A 176 17.90 7.03 9.75
C GLY A 176 19.01 7.03 10.78
N GLN A 177 18.76 6.57 12.02
CA GLN A 177 19.83 6.36 13.01
C GLN A 177 20.84 5.33 12.54
N HIS A 178 20.43 4.30 11.78
CA HIS A 178 21.38 3.37 11.17
C HIS A 178 22.22 4.02 10.07
N THR A 179 21.70 5.00 9.33
CA THR A 179 22.44 5.72 8.27
C THR A 179 23.26 6.90 8.80
N ASP A 180 22.81 7.58 9.85
CA ASP A 180 23.48 8.75 10.44
C ASP A 180 24.57 8.33 11.43
N ALA A 181 24.38 7.21 12.14
CA ALA A 181 25.48 6.52 12.83
C ALA A 181 26.56 6.04 11.85
N SER A 182 26.27 5.96 10.54
CA SER A 182 27.26 5.64 9.51
C SER A 182 28.04 6.88 9.01
N THR A 183 27.63 8.11 9.36
CA THR A 183 28.15 9.33 8.71
C THR A 183 28.63 10.42 9.67
N THR A 184 28.30 10.36 10.97
CA THR A 184 28.83 11.29 11.99
C THR A 184 29.43 10.57 13.21
N GLY A 185 30.14 9.47 12.94
CA GLY A 185 31.03 8.83 13.89
C GLY A 185 32.40 8.65 13.25
N VAL A 186 33.37 9.42 13.72
CA VAL A 186 34.80 9.21 13.47
C VAL A 186 35.13 7.73 13.68
N GLY A 187 35.49 7.04 12.59
CA GLY A 187 36.34 5.84 12.59
C GLY A 187 35.98 4.67 13.51
N ALA A 188 34.81 4.05 13.36
CA ALA A 188 34.61 2.63 13.71
C ALA A 188 33.26 2.13 13.18
N GLY A 189 33.25 1.11 12.31
CA GLY A 189 32.04 0.31 12.11
C GLY A 189 31.39 0.28 10.72
N ARG A 190 32.11 0.54 9.64
CA ARG A 190 31.82 -0.17 8.37
C ARG A 190 32.44 -1.56 8.48
N ALA A 191 31.82 -2.56 7.87
CA ALA A 191 32.15 -3.99 7.94
C ALA A 191 33.51 -4.38 7.30
N ASP A 192 34.53 -3.55 7.48
CA ASP A 192 35.90 -3.83 7.17
C ASP A 192 36.58 -4.21 8.49
N LEU A 193 36.96 -5.48 8.62
CA LEU A 193 37.90 -5.87 9.67
C LEU A 193 39.13 -4.98 9.55
N PRO A 194 39.72 -4.53 10.67
CA PRO A 194 41.02 -3.88 10.67
C PRO A 194 42.01 -4.65 9.77
N ALA A 195 42.80 -3.94 8.96
CA ALA A 195 43.56 -4.55 7.86
C ALA A 195 44.54 -5.64 8.36
N ASP A 196 45.09 -5.47 9.55
CA ASP A 196 45.89 -6.42 10.31
C ASP A 196 45.12 -7.70 10.69
N VAL A 197 43.88 -7.55 11.18
CA VAL A 197 42.98 -8.67 11.52
C VAL A 197 42.55 -9.43 10.26
N ALA A 198 42.23 -8.72 9.18
CA ALA A 198 41.91 -9.33 7.89
C ALA A 198 43.10 -10.13 7.32
N MET A 199 44.32 -9.61 7.46
CA MET A 199 45.55 -10.30 7.05
C MET A 199 45.84 -11.54 7.89
N ALA A 200 45.57 -11.51 9.20
CA ALA A 200 45.68 -12.69 10.06
C ALA A 200 44.69 -13.80 9.64
N LEU A 201 43.45 -13.45 9.32
CA LEU A 201 42.44 -14.39 8.82
C LEU A 201 42.80 -14.94 7.42
N LEU A 202 43.38 -14.12 6.54
CA LEU A 202 43.90 -14.56 5.24
C LEU A 202 45.03 -15.59 5.38
N ARG A 203 45.84 -15.49 6.43
CA ARG A 203 46.89 -16.45 6.79
C ARG A 203 46.34 -17.71 7.49
N GLY A 204 45.05 -17.73 7.82
CA GLY A 204 44.39 -18.83 8.53
C GLY A 204 44.53 -18.77 10.05
N ASP A 205 45.12 -17.70 10.60
CA ASP A 205 45.33 -17.53 12.04
C ASP A 205 44.13 -16.81 12.68
N ARG A 206 43.11 -17.61 13.01
CA ARG A 206 41.87 -17.13 13.63
C ARG A 206 42.06 -16.71 15.08
N VAL A 207 43.00 -17.33 15.79
CA VAL A 207 43.25 -17.05 17.21
C VAL A 207 43.98 -15.71 17.34
N GLY A 208 45.01 -15.49 16.52
CA GLY A 208 45.71 -14.20 16.46
C GLY A 208 44.80 -13.05 16.02
N ALA A 209 43.87 -13.30 15.10
CA ALA A 209 42.87 -12.30 14.67
C ALA A 209 41.94 -11.85 15.82
N LEU A 210 41.53 -12.77 16.69
CA LEU A 210 40.69 -12.46 17.86
C LEU A 210 41.48 -11.70 18.93
N GLU A 211 42.73 -12.10 19.18
CA GLU A 211 43.60 -11.43 20.14
C GLU A 211 43.92 -9.98 19.71
N LEU A 212 44.16 -9.75 18.41
CA LEU A 212 44.32 -8.40 17.82
C LEU A 212 43.03 -7.57 17.97
N LEU A 213 41.86 -8.18 17.81
CA LEU A 213 40.56 -7.51 17.99
C LEU A 213 40.30 -7.10 19.45
N GLU A 214 40.70 -7.93 20.41
CA GLU A 214 40.52 -7.66 21.83
C GLU A 214 41.55 -6.66 22.36
N LYS A 215 42.83 -6.89 22.09
CA LYS A 215 43.95 -6.10 22.63
C LYS A 215 44.08 -4.71 22.01
N THR A 216 43.81 -4.61 20.71
CA THR A 216 44.06 -3.37 19.95
C THR A 216 42.78 -2.56 19.76
N HIS A 217 41.63 -3.21 19.74
CA HIS A 217 40.34 -2.56 19.46
C HIS A 217 39.33 -2.66 20.61
N GLY A 218 39.66 -3.31 21.74
CA GLY A 218 38.84 -3.33 22.95
C GLY A 218 37.47 -3.96 22.76
N LEU A 219 37.30 -4.77 21.72
CA LEU A 219 36.01 -5.36 21.36
C LEU A 219 35.73 -6.59 22.21
N ALA A 220 34.52 -6.66 22.78
CA ALA A 220 34.07 -7.82 23.54
C ALA A 220 34.15 -9.08 22.67
N ASN A 221 34.66 -10.17 23.22
CA ASN A 221 34.95 -11.43 22.51
C ASN A 221 33.74 -11.91 21.66
N ALA A 222 32.51 -11.76 22.17
CA ALA A 222 31.29 -12.10 21.44
C ALA A 222 31.03 -11.26 20.18
N GLU A 223 31.43 -9.98 20.19
CA GLU A 223 31.29 -9.06 19.05
C GLU A 223 32.41 -9.30 18.02
N ALA A 224 33.63 -9.60 18.49
CA ALA A 224 34.74 -10.01 17.64
C ALA A 224 34.40 -11.28 16.84
N ILE A 225 33.84 -12.30 17.50
CA ILE A 225 33.41 -13.56 16.85
C ILE A 225 32.33 -13.30 15.80
N ARG A 226 31.32 -12.46 16.11
CA ARG A 226 30.27 -12.11 15.15
C ARG A 226 30.84 -11.42 13.91
N ARG A 227 31.78 -10.48 14.09
CA ARG A 227 32.42 -9.79 12.96
C ARG A 227 33.27 -10.71 12.08
N VAL A 228 34.03 -11.62 12.68
CA VAL A 228 34.82 -12.61 11.93
C VAL A 228 33.90 -13.54 11.13
N LEU A 229 32.81 -14.01 11.75
CA LEU A 229 31.83 -14.88 11.08
C LEU A 229 31.09 -14.18 9.93
N ASP A 230 30.67 -12.93 10.12
CA ASP A 230 30.00 -12.17 9.06
C ASP A 230 30.94 -11.91 7.88
N HIS A 231 32.23 -11.66 8.16
CA HIS A 231 33.24 -11.52 7.11
C HIS A 231 33.49 -12.83 6.34
N GLU A 232 33.55 -13.98 7.02
CA GLU A 232 33.66 -15.29 6.35
C GLU A 232 32.42 -15.60 5.50
N ARG A 233 31.21 -15.27 5.97
CA ARG A 233 29.96 -15.43 5.17
C ARG A 233 29.98 -14.56 3.92
N GLN A 234 30.44 -13.32 4.02
CA GLN A 234 30.55 -12.42 2.87
C GLN A 234 31.61 -12.90 1.87
N ARG A 235 32.75 -13.42 2.34
CA ARG A 235 33.77 -14.05 1.49
C ARG A 235 33.23 -15.29 0.78
N SER A 236 32.47 -16.14 1.48
CA SER A 236 31.83 -17.33 0.90
C SER A 236 30.85 -16.95 -0.21
N LYS A 237 30.03 -15.90 -0.01
CA LYS A 237 29.11 -15.38 -1.05
C LYS A 237 29.84 -14.83 -2.28
N ARG A 238 30.99 -14.17 -2.11
CA ARG A 238 31.83 -13.68 -3.22
C ARG A 238 32.60 -14.80 -3.94
N GLY A 239 32.93 -15.88 -3.24
CA GLY A 239 33.50 -17.09 -3.84
C GLY A 239 32.51 -17.88 -4.71
N LEU A 240 31.20 -17.74 -4.44
CA LEU A 240 30.14 -18.42 -5.20
C LEU A 240 29.86 -17.76 -6.57
N SER A 241 30.23 -16.49 -6.76
CA SER A 241 30.13 -15.78 -8.04
C SER A 241 31.38 -15.90 -8.92
N GLY A 242 32.43 -16.56 -8.45
CA GLY A 242 33.76 -16.57 -9.09
C GLY A 242 34.20 -17.89 -9.71
N ARG A 243 33.38 -18.95 -9.67
CA ARG A 243 33.72 -20.23 -10.33
C ARG A 243 32.57 -20.68 -11.23
N VAL A 244 32.65 -20.18 -12.47
CA VAL A 244 32.12 -20.85 -13.65
C VAL A 244 32.80 -22.23 -13.73
N ASP A 245 32.06 -23.24 -14.15
CA ASP A 245 32.39 -24.67 -14.24
C ASP A 245 32.22 -25.52 -12.97
N GLY A 246 30.96 -25.83 -12.69
CA GLY A 246 30.54 -27.04 -11.99
C GLY A 246 29.31 -27.61 -12.69
N THR A 247 29.52 -28.65 -13.48
CA THR A 247 28.51 -29.44 -14.21
C THR A 247 27.49 -30.08 -13.27
N VAL A 248 26.46 -29.33 -12.86
CA VAL A 248 25.26 -29.93 -12.26
C VAL A 248 24.04 -29.31 -12.94
N ARG A 249 23.27 -30.18 -13.60
CA ARG A 249 22.00 -29.84 -14.24
C ARG A 249 21.04 -29.20 -13.21
N PRO A 250 20.41 -28.06 -13.51
CA PRO A 250 19.33 -27.53 -12.70
C PRO A 250 18.08 -28.37 -12.98
N GLY A 251 17.83 -29.37 -12.15
CA GLY A 251 16.70 -30.28 -12.36
C GLY A 251 16.38 -31.24 -11.22
N ASP A 252 16.95 -31.05 -10.03
CA ASP A 252 16.66 -31.93 -8.89
C ASP A 252 16.54 -31.10 -7.60
N SER A 253 15.44 -30.37 -7.47
CA SER A 253 15.08 -29.73 -6.21
C SER A 253 14.38 -30.75 -5.30
N ASN A 254 15.14 -31.32 -4.37
CA ASN A 254 14.69 -32.14 -3.23
C ASN A 254 13.66 -31.43 -2.31
N ALA A 255 13.28 -30.19 -2.63
CA ALA A 255 12.21 -29.44 -1.97
C ALA A 255 10.85 -30.15 -2.05
N GLY A 256 10.58 -30.87 -3.15
CA GLY A 256 9.38 -31.70 -3.28
C GLY A 256 9.39 -32.89 -2.31
N MET A 257 10.56 -33.52 -2.12
CA MET A 257 10.72 -34.71 -1.28
C MET A 257 10.59 -34.38 0.22
N LEU A 258 11.02 -33.19 0.64
CA LEU A 258 10.82 -32.70 2.01
C LEU A 258 9.34 -32.45 2.33
N TRP A 259 8.56 -31.99 1.35
CA TRP A 259 7.11 -31.81 1.50
C TRP A 259 6.37 -33.14 1.65
N TRP A 260 6.74 -34.15 0.86
CA TRP A 260 6.20 -35.50 0.98
C TRP A 260 6.59 -36.17 2.30
N ALA A 261 7.83 -36.01 2.76
CA ALA A 261 8.27 -36.53 4.05
C ALA A 261 7.48 -35.93 5.23
N LEU A 262 7.18 -34.62 5.17
CA LEU A 262 6.40 -33.95 6.21
C LEU A 262 4.94 -34.42 6.24
N LEU A 263 4.32 -34.65 5.08
CA LEU A 263 2.98 -35.24 5.00
C LEU A 263 2.92 -36.66 5.56
N ILE A 264 3.91 -37.50 5.25
CA ILE A 264 4.00 -38.87 5.77
C ILE A 264 4.18 -38.85 7.30
N ALA A 265 5.03 -37.95 7.82
CA ALA A 265 5.24 -37.81 9.26
C ALA A 265 3.95 -37.40 9.99
N VAL A 266 3.20 -36.44 9.45
CA VAL A 266 1.91 -36.02 10.03
C VAL A 266 0.89 -37.17 10.00
N ALA A 267 0.79 -37.89 8.88
CA ALA A 267 -0.11 -39.03 8.75
C ALA A 267 0.22 -40.14 9.76
N ALA A 268 1.51 -40.45 9.96
CA ALA A 268 1.95 -41.45 10.92
C ALA A 268 1.60 -41.06 12.37
N VAL A 269 1.79 -39.79 12.74
CA VAL A 269 1.42 -39.27 14.07
C VAL A 269 -0.09 -39.34 14.28
N THR A 270 -0.89 -38.97 13.28
CA THR A 270 -2.36 -39.05 13.38
C THR A 270 -2.86 -40.49 13.51
N LEU A 271 -2.24 -41.43 12.80
CA LEU A 271 -2.60 -42.85 12.87
C LEU A 271 -2.24 -43.45 14.24
N TRP A 272 -1.04 -43.14 14.74
CA TRP A 272 -0.60 -43.57 16.08
C TRP A 272 -1.53 -43.03 17.16
N TYR A 273 -1.91 -41.75 17.07
CA TYR A 273 -2.81 -41.12 18.03
C TYR A 273 -4.23 -41.70 18.00
N LEU A 274 -4.70 -42.15 16.84
CA LEU A 274 -5.99 -42.83 16.69
C LEU A 274 -6.00 -44.25 17.27
N VAL A 275 -4.91 -45.00 17.10
CA VAL A 275 -4.78 -46.37 17.62
C VAL A 275 -4.58 -46.41 19.13
N PHE A 276 -3.88 -45.42 19.70
CA PHE A 276 -3.58 -45.38 21.15
C PHE A 276 -4.64 -44.67 22.00
N ARG A 277 -5.63 -44.02 21.37
CA ARG A 277 -6.68 -43.26 22.07
C ARG A 277 -8.03 -43.99 22.10
N ASN A 278 -8.10 -45.18 21.50
CA ASN A 278 -9.24 -46.11 21.54
C ASN A 278 -8.86 -47.33 22.37
#